data_AF-A0ABD5DX49-F1
#
_entry.id   AF-A0ABD5DX49-F1
#
_cell.length_a   1.000
_cell.length_b   1.000
_cell.length_c   1.000
_cell.angle_alpha   90.00
_cell.angle_beta   90.00
_cell.angle_gamma   90.00
#
_symmetry.space_group_name_H-M   'P 1'
#
loop_
_entity.id
_entity.type
_entity.pdbx_description
1 polymer ?
#
loop_
_entity_poly.entity_id
_entity_poly.type
_entity_poly.pdbx_seq_one_letter_code
_entity_poly.pdbx_strand_id
1 'polypeptide(L)' 'RDVPWLAKRIQPEWLKRNGFHEIEADVDSSSMLLRNNHEIQEQLDAIREQGDDSEMTHSVAINLYPATSKMPQLSIV' A
#
# COMPACT_ATOMS: atom_id res chain seq x y z
N ARG A 1 -9.08 4.89 -5.26
CA ARG A 1 -9.35 5.32 -3.86
C ARG A 1 -8.41 6.46 -3.56
N ASP A 2 -8.86 7.46 -2.82
CA ASP A 2 -7.96 8.51 -2.33
C ASP A 2 -7.47 8.10 -0.94
N VAL A 3 -6.18 7.77 -0.82
CA VAL A 3 -5.54 7.35 0.43
C VAL A 3 -4.26 8.15 0.60
N PRO A 4 -4.34 9.40 1.09
CA PRO A 4 -3.21 10.33 1.08
C PRO A 4 -2.02 9.88 1.91
N TRP A 5 -2.26 9.12 2.99
CA TRP A 5 -1.18 8.60 3.84
C TRP A 5 -0.30 7.61 3.07
N LEU A 6 -0.91 6.72 2.28
CA LEU A 6 -0.20 5.72 1.49
C LEU A 6 0.61 6.40 0.39
N ALA A 7 0.00 7.35 -0.33
CA ALA A 7 0.68 8.11 -1.38
C ALA A 7 1.93 8.85 -0.87
N LYS A 8 1.90 9.36 0.37
CA LYS A 8 3.06 10.00 1.02
C LYS A 8 4.15 9.03 1.44
N ARG A 9 3.83 7.75 1.65
CA ARG A 9 4.79 6.70 2.04
C ARG A 9 5.50 6.08 0.84
N ILE A 10 5.00 6.24 -0.38
CA ILE A 10 5.72 5.85 -1.60
C ILE A 10 6.92 6.76 -1.80
N GLN A 11 8.12 6.21 -1.65
CA GLN A 11 9.35 6.99 -1.79
C GLN A 11 9.65 7.28 -3.28
N PRO A 12 10.02 8.51 -3.66
CA PRO A 12 10.31 8.86 -5.05
C PRO A 12 11.42 8.01 -5.70
N GLU A 13 12.39 7.51 -4.93
CA GLU A 13 13.42 6.60 -5.41
C GLU A 13 12.88 5.25 -5.89
N TRP A 14 11.76 4.78 -5.34
CA TRP A 14 11.17 3.49 -5.72
C TRP A 14 10.67 3.52 -7.17
N LEU A 15 10.17 4.68 -7.62
CA LEU A 15 9.61 4.88 -8.96
C LEU A 15 10.64 4.81 -10.09
N LYS A 16 11.93 4.70 -9.78
CA LYS A 16 13.04 4.72 -10.75
C LYS A 16 13.42 3.33 -11.29
N ARG A 17 12.98 2.25 -10.65
CA ARG A 17 13.33 0.87 -11.03
C ARG A 17 12.22 -0.11 -10.66
N ASN A 18 12.20 -1.26 -11.33
CA ASN A 18 11.37 -2.39 -10.90
C ASN A 18 11.82 -2.85 -9.51
N GLY A 19 10.86 -3.18 -8.65
CA GLY A 19 11.19 -3.62 -7.30
C GLY A 19 9.97 -3.99 -6.46
N PHE A 20 10.26 -4.66 -5.35
CA PHE A 20 9.31 -4.92 -4.28
C PHE A 20 9.76 -4.18 -3.03
N HIS A 21 8.81 -3.56 -2.35
CA HIS A 21 9.00 -2.80 -1.13
C HIS A 21 7.90 -3.17 -0.13
N GLU A 22 8.08 -2.74 1.11
CA GLU A 22 7.11 -2.94 2.18
C GLU A 22 6.83 -1.61 2.86
N ILE A 23 5.57 -1.41 3.28
CA ILE A 23 5.15 -0.26 4.09
C ILE A 23 4.50 -0.81 5.36
N GLU A 24 5.05 -0.41 6.50
CA GLU A 24 4.44 -0.63 7.81
C GLU A 24 3.43 0.48 8.12
N ALA A 25 2.25 0.08 8.57
CA ALA A 25 1.17 0.98 8.95
C ALA A 25 0.37 0.40 10.12
N ASP A 26 -0.18 1.25 10.97
CA ASP A 26 -1.10 0.83 12.03
C ASP A 26 -2.38 0.18 11.44
N VAL A 27 -3.13 -0.50 12.30
CA VAL A 27 -4.36 -1.21 11.93
C VAL A 27 -5.41 -0.25 11.36
N ASP A 28 -5.48 0.97 11.89
CA ASP A 28 -6.45 1.98 11.46
C ASP A 28 -6.19 2.46 10.02
N SER A 29 -4.95 2.80 9.72
CA SER A 29 -4.47 3.15 8.38
C SER A 29 -4.68 2.00 7.40
N SER A 30 -4.39 0.77 7.85
CA SER A 30 -4.60 -0.46 7.07
C SER A 30 -6.07 -0.72 6.75
N SER A 31 -6.97 -0.43 7.71
CA SER A 31 -8.41 -0.56 7.50
C SER A 31 -8.94 0.35 6.38
N MET A 32 -8.30 1.52 6.15
CA MET A 32 -8.65 2.41 5.04
C MET A 32 -8.37 1.79 3.66
N LEU A 33 -7.44 0.83 3.58
CA LEU A 33 -7.08 0.13 2.32
C LEU A 33 -8.04 -1.00 1.98
N LEU A 34 -8.77 -1.50 2.96
CA LEU A 34 -9.73 -2.58 2.81
C LEU A 34 -11.11 -2.00 2.47
N ARG A 35 -11.85 -2.64 1.55
CA ARG A 35 -13.25 -2.29 1.29
C ARG A 35 -14.08 -2.66 2.53
N ASN A 36 -15.39 -2.37 2.54
CA ASN A 36 -16.34 -2.93 3.52
C ASN A 36 -16.45 -4.47 3.36
N ASN A 37 -15.34 -5.18 3.51
CA ASN A 37 -15.29 -6.63 3.60
C ASN A 37 -15.39 -6.98 5.08
N HIS A 38 -16.56 -7.46 5.47
CA HIS A 38 -16.91 -7.74 6.86
C HIS A 38 -15.98 -8.78 7.48
N GLU A 39 -15.60 -9.83 6.74
CA GLU A 39 -14.70 -10.89 7.23
C GLU A 39 -13.31 -10.36 7.58
N ILE A 40 -12.80 -9.40 6.79
CA ILE A 40 -11.48 -8.80 7.06
C ILE A 40 -11.59 -7.78 8.19
N GLN A 41 -12.72 -7.09 8.33
CA GLN A 41 -12.94 -6.17 9.45
C GLN A 41 -12.93 -6.92 10.80
N GLU A 42 -13.57 -8.08 10.89
CA GLU A 42 -13.53 -8.90 12.11
C GLU A 42 -12.09 -9.32 12.47
N GLN A 43 -11.27 -9.64 11.46
CA GLN A 43 -9.86 -9.98 11.69
C GLN A 43 -9.05 -8.76 12.17
N LEU A 44 -9.29 -7.57 11.60
CA LEU A 44 -8.65 -6.35 12.07
C LEU A 44 -9.07 -5.99 13.49
N ASP A 45 -10.34 -6.18 13.84
CA ASP A 45 -10.84 -5.92 15.19
C ASP A 45 -10.21 -6.88 16.20
N ALA A 46 -10.06 -8.16 15.85
CA ALA A 46 -9.33 -9.11 16.68
C ALA A 46 -7.84 -8.74 16.87
N ILE A 47 -7.19 -8.13 15.86
CA ILE A 47 -5.82 -7.63 15.97
C ILE A 47 -5.76 -6.39 16.88
N ARG A 48 -6.72 -5.48 16.77
CA ARG A 48 -6.82 -4.31 17.68
C ARG A 48 -6.94 -4.73 19.14
N GLU A 49 -7.70 -5.78 19.43
CA GLU A 49 -7.86 -6.31 20.79
C GLU A 49 -6.56 -6.87 21.38
N GLN A 50 -5.58 -7.23 20.55
CA GLN A 50 -4.26 -7.71 21.00
C GLN A 50 -3.30 -6.57 21.41
N GLY A 51 -3.61 -5.32 21.06
CA GLY A 51 -2.85 -4.14 21.47
C GLY A 51 -2.79 -3.07 20.37
N ASP A 52 -2.76 -1.80 20.80
CA ASP A 52 -2.77 -0.60 19.94
C ASP A 52 -1.43 -0.41 19.18
N ASP A 53 -0.39 -1.13 19.57
CA ASP A 53 0.93 -1.13 18.91
C ASP A 53 1.02 -2.13 17.75
N SER A 54 -0.10 -2.70 17.31
CA SER A 54 -0.12 -3.70 16.24
C SER A 54 0.20 -3.06 14.89
N GLU A 55 1.35 -3.41 14.32
CA GLU A 55 1.78 -2.96 12.99
C GLU A 55 1.40 -3.97 11.89
N MET A 56 0.96 -3.46 10.76
CA MET A 56 0.62 -4.22 9.55
C MET A 56 1.62 -3.92 8.43
N THR A 57 2.06 -4.96 7.73
CA THR A 57 3.00 -4.84 6.62
C THR A 57 2.28 -4.99 5.28
N HIS A 58 2.40 -4.00 4.41
CA HIS A 58 1.83 -3.99 3.06
C HIS A 58 2.91 -4.14 2.00
N SER A 59 2.82 -5.16 1.15
CA SER A 59 3.71 -5.31 0.00
C SER A 59 3.37 -4.30 -1.10
N VAL A 60 4.40 -3.70 -1.68
CA VAL A 60 4.32 -2.70 -2.76
C VAL A 60 5.16 -3.19 -3.92
N ALA A 61 4.58 -3.23 -5.12
CA ALA A 61 5.28 -3.62 -6.34
C ALA A 61 5.40 -2.44 -7.29
N ILE A 62 6.62 -2.13 -7.74
CA ILE A 62 6.87 -1.07 -8.72
C ILE A 62 7.22 -1.72 -10.06
N ASN A 63 6.50 -1.33 -11.10
CA ASN A 63 6.71 -1.78 -12.48
C ASN A 63 6.94 -0.59 -13.41
N LEU A 64 8.09 -0.56 -14.06
CA LEU A 64 8.54 0.45 -15.00
C LEU A 64 8.30 -0.04 -16.43
N TYR A 65 7.49 0.70 -17.16
CA TYR A 65 7.16 0.45 -18.55
C TYR A 65 7.85 1.52 -19.40
N PRO A 66 8.86 1.17 -20.24
CA PRO A 66 9.50 2.10 -21.13
C PRO A 66 8.52 2.77 -22.10
N ALA A 67 8.87 3.95 -22.60
CA ALA A 67 8.07 4.63 -23.60
C ALA A 67 7.93 3.79 -24.88
N THR A 68 6.74 3.82 -25.48
CA THR A 68 6.42 3.23 -26.77
C THR A 68 5.91 4.31 -27.73
N SER A 69 5.61 3.96 -28.98
CA SER A 69 5.07 4.90 -29.97
C SER A 69 3.72 5.53 -29.58
N LYS A 70 2.97 4.89 -28.67
CA LYS A 70 1.62 5.32 -28.26
C LYS A 70 1.50 5.66 -26.78
N MET A 71 2.55 5.49 -25.99
CA MET A 71 2.50 5.65 -24.55
C MET A 71 3.83 6.18 -24.03
N PRO A 72 3.84 7.22 -23.18
CA PRO A 72 5.06 7.67 -22.51
C PRO A 72 5.56 6.59 -21.55
N GLN A 73 6.75 6.78 -21.00
CA GLN A 73 7.22 5.94 -19.90
C GLN A 73 6.28 6.07 -18.70
N LEU A 74 5.95 4.94 -18.07
CA LEU A 74 5.10 4.88 -16.89
C LEU A 74 5.77 4.08 -15.77
N SER A 75 5.62 4.55 -14.54
CA SER A 75 5.89 3.78 -13.32
C SER A 75 4.53 3.46 -12.70
N ILE A 76 4.20 2.17 -12.58
CA ILE A 76 2.96 1.68 -11.98
C ILE A 76 3.29 1.08 -10.61
N VAL A 77 2.49 1.45 -9.62
CA VAL A 77 2.57 1.04 -8.21
C VAL A 77 1.27 0.37 -7.80
#